data_AF-A0A392SMD1-F1
#
_entry.id   AF-A0A392SMD1-F1
#
_cell.length_a   1.000
_cell.length_b   1.000
_cell.length_c   1.000
_cell.angle_alpha   90.00
_cell.angle_beta   90.00
_cell.angle_gamma   90.00
#
_symmetry.space_group_name_H-M   'P 1'
#
loop_
_entity.id
_entity.type
_entity.pdbx_description
1 polymer ?
#
loop_
_entity_poly.entity_id
_entity_poly.type
_entity_poly.pdbx_seq_one_letter_code
_entity_poly.pdbx_strand_id
1 'polypeptide(L)'
;IFKKSRDGSKDKRKEILKEEADQAIASFFYSNAIPLKVVESKAFIAMVDMISRCGVGFEPPSVEDISGKYLTEHVRLTNEALEEHRSVWKKTGCSIMVDG
;
A
#
# COMPACT_ATOMS: atom_id res chain seq x y z
N ILE A 1 3.53 48.63 2.95
CA ILE A 1 3.20 47.90 4.21
C ILE A 1 3.01 46.44 3.85
N PHE A 2 4.08 45.64 3.93
CA PHE A 2 4.03 44.20 3.65
C PHE A 2 3.60 43.46 4.92
N LYS A 3 2.43 42.81 4.90
CA LYS A 3 2.05 41.78 5.88
C LYS A 3 2.17 40.42 5.19
N LYS A 4 3.32 39.75 5.33
CA LYS A 4 3.42 38.30 5.13
C LYS A 4 4.18 37.72 6.32
N SER A 5 3.44 37.19 7.29
CA SER A 5 4.03 36.47 8.43
C SER A 5 3.04 35.45 9.02
N ARG A 6 2.36 34.69 8.15
CA ARG A 6 1.42 33.63 8.52
C ARG A 6 1.81 32.24 7.98
N ASP A 7 2.91 32.16 7.21
CA ASP A 7 3.39 30.98 6.47
C ASP A 7 4.14 29.99 7.38
N GLY A 8 5.19 30.46 8.07
CA GLY A 8 6.12 29.59 8.78
C GLY A 8 5.56 28.83 9.99
N SER A 9 4.34 29.13 10.45
CA SER A 9 3.67 28.34 11.51
C SER A 9 2.95 27.11 10.93
N LYS A 10 2.42 27.22 9.70
CA LYS A 10 1.76 26.12 8.99
C LYS A 10 2.77 25.10 8.49
N ASP A 11 3.91 25.58 7.99
CA ASP A 11 5.00 24.71 7.52
C ASP A 11 5.59 23.88 8.67
N LYS A 12 5.79 24.50 9.84
CA LYS A 12 6.23 23.78 11.05
C LYS A 12 5.26 22.69 11.47
N ARG A 13 3.95 22.97 11.45
CA ARG A 13 2.91 21.97 11.78
C ARG A 13 2.92 20.80 10.81
N LYS A 14 3.11 21.06 9.51
CA LYS A 14 3.20 20.02 8.49
C LYS A 14 4.43 19.14 8.68
N GLU A 15 5.58 19.73 9.03
CA GLU A 15 6.80 18.96 9.28
C GLU A 15 6.68 18.07 10.52
N ILE A 16 6.07 18.57 11.60
CA ILE A 16 5.82 17.75 12.81
C ILE A 16 4.93 16.55 12.49
N LEU A 17 3.82 16.77 11.77
CA LEU A 17 2.91 15.68 11.39
C LEU A 17 3.58 14.65 10.48
N LYS A 18 4.48 15.09 9.61
CA LYS A 18 5.26 14.21 8.75
C LYS A 18 6.21 13.35 9.59
N GLU A 19 6.96 13.95 10.50
CA GLU A 19 7.87 13.23 11.40
C GLU A 19 7.12 12.20 12.26
N GLU A 20 5.95 12.57 12.81
CA GLU A 20 5.09 11.64 13.56
C GLU A 20 4.61 10.47 12.70
N ALA A 21 4.24 10.73 11.44
CA ALA A 21 3.85 9.69 10.50
C ALA A 21 5.02 8.76 10.15
N ASP A 22 6.20 9.32 9.88
CA ASP A 22 7.42 8.56 9.56
C ASP A 22 7.82 7.66 10.74
N GLN A 23 7.73 8.15 11.98
CA GLN A 23 7.98 7.36 13.20
C GLN A 23 6.95 6.25 13.40
N ALA A 24 5.66 6.50 13.14
CA ALA A 24 4.61 5.49 13.22
C ALA A 24 4.83 4.38 12.19
N ILE A 25 5.18 4.74 10.95
CA ILE A 25 5.52 3.78 9.88
C ILE A 25 6.74 2.95 10.29
N ALA A 26 7.83 3.57 10.75
CA ALA A 26 9.02 2.84 11.19
C ALA A 26 8.71 1.86 12.33
N SER A 27 7.93 2.30 13.32
CA SER A 27 7.50 1.45 14.44
C SER A 27 6.69 0.24 13.97
N PHE A 28 5.77 0.42 13.02
CA PHE A 28 5.01 -0.68 12.42
C PHE A 28 5.91 -1.76 11.81
N PHE A 29 6.97 -1.37 11.09
CA PHE A 29 7.92 -2.32 10.50
C PHE A 29 8.70 -3.09 11.57
N TYR A 30 9.22 -2.39 12.58
CA TYR A 30 10.01 -3.01 13.64
C TYR A 30 9.17 -3.96 14.50
N SER A 31 7.96 -3.54 14.91
CA SER A 31 7.08 -4.35 15.76
C SER A 31 6.59 -5.63 15.08
N ASN A 32 6.44 -5.61 13.75
CA ASN A 32 5.93 -6.76 12.98
C ASN A 32 7.04 -7.52 12.24
N ALA A 33 8.31 -7.19 12.49
CA ALA A 33 9.47 -7.79 11.82
C ALA A 33 9.37 -7.77 10.28
N ILE A 34 8.80 -6.70 9.72
CA ILE A 34 8.63 -6.55 8.27
C ILE A 34 9.98 -6.14 7.66
N PRO A 35 10.47 -6.81 6.60
CA PRO A 35 11.70 -6.43 5.93
C PRO A 35 11.65 -4.99 5.42
N LEU A 36 12.66 -4.17 5.74
CA LEU A 36 12.71 -2.76 5.37
C LEU A 36 12.63 -2.52 3.86
N LYS A 37 13.05 -3.50 3.04
CA LYS A 37 12.96 -3.41 1.57
C LYS A 37 11.52 -3.20 1.07
N VAL A 38 10.50 -3.55 1.86
CA VAL A 38 9.09 -3.37 1.50
C VAL A 38 8.72 -1.90 1.28
N VAL A 39 9.44 -0.93 1.87
CA VAL A 39 9.19 0.51 1.63
C VAL A 39 9.37 0.92 0.17
N GLU A 40 10.19 0.19 -0.59
CA GLU A 40 10.39 0.42 -2.03
C GLU A 40 9.35 -0.30 -2.90
N SER A 41 8.49 -1.12 -2.30
CA SER A 41 7.48 -1.86 -3.05
C SER A 41 6.42 -0.90 -3.59
N LYS A 42 6.01 -1.11 -4.85
CA LYS A 42 4.92 -0.35 -5.46
C LYS A 42 3.62 -0.45 -4.65
N ALA A 43 3.38 -1.60 -4.02
CA ALA A 43 2.22 -1.83 -3.17
C ALA A 43 2.23 -0.93 -1.92
N PHE A 44 3.37 -0.81 -1.24
CA PHE A 44 3.50 0.07 -0.07
C PHE A 44 3.31 1.54 -0.44
N ILE A 45 3.96 2.01 -1.52
CA ILE A 45 3.82 3.40 -1.99
C ILE A 45 2.35 3.70 -2.35
N ALA A 46 1.67 2.78 -3.05
CA ALA A 46 0.26 2.93 -3.40
C ALA A 46 -0.65 2.94 -2.15
N MET A 47 -0.36 2.11 -1.14
CA MET A 47 -1.09 2.11 0.13
C MET A 47 -1.02 3.47 0.83
N VAL A 48 0.19 4.03 0.97
CA VAL A 48 0.39 5.35 1.62
C VAL A 48 -0.29 6.47 0.83
N ASP A 49 -0.19 6.48 -0.50
CA ASP A 49 -0.89 7.47 -1.35
C ASP A 49 -2.40 7.42 -1.15
N MET A 50 -2.99 6.22 -1.19
CA MET A 50 -4.45 6.06 -1.03
C MET A 50 -4.93 6.49 0.36
N ILE A 51 -4.20 6.13 1.43
CA ILE A 51 -4.51 6.59 2.80
C ILE A 51 -4.44 8.11 2.88
N SER A 52 -3.41 8.73 2.28
CA SER A 52 -3.26 10.19 2.27
C SER A 52 -4.41 10.92 1.57
N ARG A 53 -4.98 10.30 0.54
CA ARG A 53 -6.12 10.83 -0.24
C ARG A 53 -7.45 10.66 0.49
N CYS A 54 -7.61 9.60 1.29
CA CYS A 54 -8.78 9.44 2.16
C CYS A 54 -8.81 10.53 3.24
N GLY A 55 -7.64 10.87 3.79
CA GLY A 55 -7.49 11.94 4.78
C GLY A 55 -7.89 11.53 6.20
N VAL A 56 -8.16 12.54 7.03
CA VAL A 56 -8.47 12.35 8.46
C VAL A 56 -9.79 11.59 8.62
N GLY A 57 -9.80 10.60 9.51
CA GLY A 57 -10.97 9.75 9.76
C GLY A 57 -11.01 8.47 8.92
N PHE A 58 -9.98 8.20 8.12
CA PHE A 58 -9.81 6.88 7.53
C PHE A 58 -9.63 5.82 8.63
N GLU A 59 -10.47 4.79 8.58
CA GLU A 59 -10.35 3.61 9.42
C GLU A 59 -9.72 2.47 8.60
N PRO A 60 -8.64 1.84 9.10
CA PRO A 60 -8.07 0.66 8.47
C PRO A 60 -9.10 -0.47 8.33
N PRO A 61 -8.99 -1.32 7.30
CA PRO A 61 -9.87 -2.48 7.15
C PRO A 61 -9.72 -3.46 8.33
N SER A 62 -10.82 -4.12 8.69
CA SER A 62 -10.82 -5.15 9.73
C SER A 62 -10.17 -6.45 9.27
N VAL A 63 -9.88 -7.36 10.20
CA VAL A 63 -9.36 -8.71 9.87
C VAL A 63 -10.35 -9.49 9.01
N GLU A 64 -11.65 -9.33 9.27
CA GLU A 64 -12.73 -9.95 8.49
C GLU A 64 -12.78 -9.40 7.07
N ASP A 65 -12.59 -8.09 6.90
CA ASP A 65 -12.53 -7.49 5.58
C ASP A 65 -11.33 -7.99 4.78
N ILE A 66 -10.14 -8.04 5.41
CA ILE A 66 -8.90 -8.49 4.78
C ILE A 66 -9.00 -9.95 4.37
N SER A 67 -9.38 -10.83 5.30
CA SER A 67 -9.42 -12.28 5.07
C SER A 67 -10.63 -12.74 4.24
N GLY A 68 -11.71 -11.97 4.24
CA GLY A 68 -12.91 -12.26 3.48
C GLY A 68 -12.92 -11.53 2.14
N LYS A 69 -13.44 -10.30 2.16
CA LYS A 69 -13.76 -9.52 0.95
C LYS A 69 -12.52 -9.24 0.11
N TYR A 70 -11.46 -8.69 0.70
CA TYR A 70 -10.29 -8.25 -0.06
C TYR A 70 -9.43 -9.42 -0.56
N LEU A 71 -9.32 -10.50 0.21
CA LEU A 71 -8.66 -11.73 -0.26
C LEU A 71 -9.40 -12.32 -1.47
N THR A 72 -10.74 -12.44 -1.38
CA THR A 72 -11.56 -12.97 -2.48
C THR A 72 -11.38 -12.14 -3.75
N GLU A 73 -11.39 -10.82 -3.62
CA GLU A 73 -11.20 -9.92 -4.76
C GLU A 73 -9.79 -10.01 -5.34
N HIS A 74 -8.76 -10.08 -4.49
CA HIS A 74 -7.37 -10.23 -4.95
C HIS A 74 -7.17 -11.53 -5.72
N VAL A 75 -7.77 -12.64 -5.27
CA VAL A 75 -7.76 -13.92 -5.97
C VAL A 75 -8.49 -13.83 -7.31
N ARG A 76 -9.64 -13.16 -7.36
CA ARG A 76 -10.40 -12.94 -8.60
C ARG A 76 -9.55 -12.19 -9.64
N LEU A 77 -8.98 -11.05 -9.26
CA LEU A 77 -8.14 -10.23 -10.14
C LEU A 77 -6.90 -10.99 -10.63
N THR A 78 -6.28 -11.79 -9.75
CA THR A 78 -5.13 -12.63 -10.13
C THR A 78 -5.53 -13.70 -11.15
N ASN A 79 -6.67 -14.35 -10.96
CA ASN A 79 -7.17 -15.34 -11.91
C ASN A 79 -7.49 -14.71 -13.26
N GLU A 80 -8.13 -13.53 -13.28
CA GLU A 80 -8.43 -12.80 -14.51
C GLU A 80 -7.16 -12.42 -15.28
N ALA A 81 -6.12 -11.95 -14.59
CA ALA A 81 -4.83 -11.67 -15.21
C ALA A 81 -4.17 -12.95 -15.78
N LEU A 82 -4.43 -14.12 -15.19
CA LEU A 82 -3.89 -15.40 -15.66
C LEU A 82 -4.68 -15.99 -16.84
N GLU A 83 -5.92 -15.58 -17.10
CA GLU A 83 -6.74 -16.20 -18.15
C GLU A 83 -6.14 -16.08 -19.55
N GLU A 84 -5.47 -14.96 -19.86
CA GLU A 84 -4.74 -14.80 -21.12
C GLU A 84 -3.66 -15.88 -21.26
N HIS A 85 -2.86 -16.09 -20.22
CA HIS A 85 -1.82 -17.10 -20.19
C HIS A 85 -2.40 -18.51 -20.30
N ARG A 86 -3.50 -18.80 -19.61
CA ARG A 86 -4.21 -20.09 -19.69
C ARG A 86 -4.73 -20.37 -21.11
N SER A 87 -5.22 -19.34 -21.80
CA SER A 87 -5.68 -19.45 -23.20
C SER A 87 -4.54 -19.82 -24.14
N VAL A 88 -3.34 -19.27 -23.93
CA VAL A 88 -2.13 -19.62 -24.69
C VAL A 88 -1.71 -21.06 -24.38
N TRP A 89 -1.63 -21.44 -23.10
CA TRP A 89 -1.22 -22.80 -22.71
C TRP A 89 -2.09 -23.90 -23.31
N LYS A 90 -3.42 -23.68 -23.38
CA LYS A 90 -4.35 -24.62 -24.04
C LYS A 90 -4.01 -24.86 -25.51
N LYS A 91 -3.39 -23.89 -26.19
CA LYS A 91 -3.03 -23.97 -27.61
C LYS A 91 -1.62 -24.51 -27.82
N THR A 92 -0.67 -24.12 -26.98
CA THR A 92 0.76 -24.40 -27.18
C THR A 92 1.29 -25.57 -26.38
N GLY A 93 0.58 -26.01 -25.33
CA GLY A 93 1.03 -27.07 -24.42
C GLY A 93 2.16 -26.66 -23.47
N CYS A 94 2.42 -25.36 -23.31
CA CYS A 94 3.45 -24.89 -22.36
C CYS A 94 3.09 -25.29 -20.92
N SER A 95 4.09 -25.71 -20.13
CA SER A 95 3.94 -26.07 -18.71
C SER A 95 4.53 -24.98 -17.80
N ILE A 96 3.97 -24.83 -16.59
CA ILE A 96 4.53 -23.96 -15.55
C ILE A 96 5.63 -24.73 -14.82
N MET A 97 6.83 -24.16 -14.76
CA MET A 97 7.87 -24.65 -13.87
C MET A 97 7.70 -23.96 -12.53
N VAL A 98 7.52 -24.75 -11.48
CA VAL A 98 7.48 -24.27 -10.10
C VAL A 98 8.87 -24.51 -9.53
N ASP A 99 9.56 -23.45 -9.13
CA ASP A 99 10.77 -23.56 -8.33
C ASP A 99 10.37 -23.99 -6.90
N GLY A 100 10.98 -25.07 -6.44
CA GLY A 100 10.79 -25.63 -5.09
C GLY A 100 11.85 -25.14 -4.13
#